data_AF-A0A3D6CHP4-F1
#
_entry.id   AF-A0A3D6CHP4-F1
#
_cell.length_a   1.000
_cell.length_b   1.000
_cell.length_c   1.000
_cell.angle_alpha   90.00
_cell.angle_beta   90.00
_cell.angle_gamma   90.00
#
_symmetry.space_group_name_H-M   'P 1'
#
loop_
_entity.id
_entity.type
_entity.pdbx_description
1 polymer ?
#
loop_
_entity_poly.entity_id
_entity_poly.type
_entity_poly.pdbx_seq_one_letter_code
_entity_poly.pdbx_strand_id
1 'polypeptide(L)'
;VSSSDAGAGVGYTYMSVHGSNGERINVTVNGIPYNDPESHGTFWVNLSDFASSTENLQLQRGVGTSTNGSGAFGASLNILTDAVSEEAFAEISNSFGSFNTRKHTVKFSTGKINEHIEIAGRLSNIYSDGYVDRAFADLKSYYLQGSYTDENTLIKAVTFGGKEKTYQAWYGLTASELEEDRKQNPYTYDNETDNYEQNHYQLHWNERLNDQWSTNLAVNYTKGAG
;
A
#
# COMPACT_ATOMS: atom_id res chain seq x y z
N VAL A 1 9.74 7.70 -11.30
CA VAL A 1 10.89 7.73 -10.37
C VAL A 1 10.34 7.45 -8.99
N SER A 2 11.04 6.64 -8.19
CA SER A 2 10.73 6.47 -6.77
C SER A 2 11.82 7.08 -5.91
N SER A 3 11.46 7.58 -4.75
CA SER A 3 12.38 8.12 -3.74
C SER A 3 11.85 7.81 -2.35
N SER A 4 12.70 7.94 -1.34
CA SER A 4 12.34 7.80 0.08
C SER A 4 13.13 8.80 0.90
N ASP A 5 12.52 9.37 1.93
CA ASP A 5 13.18 10.37 2.78
C ASP A 5 14.39 9.79 3.51
N ALA A 6 14.21 8.62 4.12
CA ALA A 6 15.28 7.92 4.82
C ALA A 6 16.36 7.32 3.90
N GLY A 7 16.23 7.44 2.57
CA GLY A 7 17.21 6.93 1.60
C GLY A 7 17.33 5.40 1.47
N ALA A 8 16.49 4.62 2.17
CA ALA A 8 16.54 3.15 2.19
C ALA A 8 15.40 2.46 1.41
N GLY A 9 14.49 3.23 0.79
CA GLY A 9 13.31 2.67 0.10
C GLY A 9 12.22 2.14 1.03
N VAL A 10 12.28 2.48 2.32
CA VAL A 10 11.35 2.08 3.38
C VAL A 10 10.88 3.35 4.11
N GLY A 11 9.65 3.34 4.61
CA GLY A 11 9.04 4.50 5.28
C GLY A 11 8.38 5.44 4.27
N TYR A 12 8.50 6.73 4.53
CA TYR A 12 8.04 7.77 3.62
C TYR A 12 8.67 7.62 2.24
N THR A 13 7.83 7.23 1.29
CA THR A 13 8.21 6.91 -0.08
C THR A 13 7.32 7.66 -1.04
N TYR A 14 7.89 8.05 -2.17
CA TYR A 14 7.23 8.86 -3.18
C TYR A 14 7.37 8.22 -4.54
N MET A 15 6.40 8.52 -5.39
CA MET A 15 6.39 8.12 -6.78
C MET A 15 6.08 9.34 -7.65
N SER A 16 6.82 9.47 -8.76
CA SER A 16 6.53 10.42 -9.81
C SER A 16 6.49 9.75 -11.18
N VAL A 17 5.59 10.23 -12.03
CA VAL A 17 5.43 9.73 -13.41
C VAL A 17 5.53 10.91 -14.36
N HIS A 18 6.55 10.88 -15.24
CA HIS A 18 6.83 11.96 -16.19
C HIS A 18 6.89 13.37 -15.54
N GLY A 19 7.46 13.46 -14.33
CA GLY A 19 7.56 14.72 -13.58
C GLY A 19 6.31 15.10 -12.78
N SER A 20 5.20 14.38 -12.92
CA SER A 20 4.01 14.55 -12.09
C SER A 20 4.20 13.85 -10.74
N ASN A 21 3.97 14.57 -9.65
CA ASN A 21 4.01 14.06 -8.28
C ASN A 21 2.76 13.22 -7.95
N GLY A 22 2.74 12.61 -6.75
CA GLY A 22 1.66 11.72 -6.30
C GLY A 22 0.26 12.34 -6.30
N GLU A 23 0.14 13.66 -6.11
CA GLU A 23 -1.15 14.39 -6.14
C GLU A 23 -1.83 14.37 -7.52
N ARG A 24 -1.05 14.10 -8.57
CA ARG A 24 -1.49 14.06 -9.98
C ARG A 24 -1.56 12.65 -10.53
N ILE A 25 -1.34 11.65 -9.67
CA ILE A 25 -1.42 10.22 -9.99
C ILE A 25 -2.66 9.68 -9.28
N ASN A 26 -3.65 9.24 -10.05
CA ASN A 26 -4.83 8.59 -9.48
C ASN A 26 -4.50 7.13 -9.16
N VAL A 27 -4.61 6.74 -7.90
CA VAL A 27 -4.30 5.41 -7.38
C VAL A 27 -5.60 4.75 -6.92
N THR A 28 -5.87 3.55 -7.43
CA THR A 28 -7.00 2.72 -7.02
C THR A 28 -6.53 1.38 -6.49
N VAL A 29 -7.17 0.89 -5.43
CA VAL A 29 -7.01 -0.46 -4.89
C VAL A 29 -8.33 -1.20 -5.05
N ASN A 30 -8.34 -2.27 -5.85
CA ASN A 30 -9.55 -2.99 -6.27
C ASN A 30 -10.62 -2.05 -6.86
N GLY A 31 -10.19 -1.07 -7.67
CA GLY A 31 -11.09 -0.08 -8.27
C GLY A 31 -11.61 1.02 -7.32
N ILE A 32 -11.30 0.96 -6.01
CA ILE A 32 -11.62 2.00 -5.04
C ILE A 32 -10.51 3.05 -4.99
N PRO A 33 -10.81 4.36 -5.03
CA PRO A 33 -9.79 5.41 -4.89
C PRO A 33 -9.04 5.31 -3.57
N TYR A 34 -7.70 5.33 -3.63
CA TYR A 34 -6.83 5.35 -2.46
C TYR A 34 -6.31 6.76 -2.14
N ASN A 35 -6.23 7.65 -3.14
CA ASN A 35 -5.78 9.02 -2.90
C ASN A 35 -6.59 9.67 -1.77
N ASP A 36 -5.89 10.40 -0.92
CA ASP A 36 -6.51 11.14 0.16
C ASP A 36 -7.47 12.22 -0.41
N PRO A 37 -8.72 12.31 0.06
CA PRO A 37 -9.70 13.26 -0.49
C PRO A 37 -9.32 14.73 -0.31
N GLU A 38 -8.53 15.08 0.71
CA GLU A 38 -8.16 16.47 1.03
C GLU A 38 -6.92 16.92 0.27
N SER A 39 -5.83 16.14 0.35
CA SER A 39 -4.54 16.46 -0.25
C SER A 39 -4.39 15.94 -1.68
N HIS A 40 -5.25 15.02 -2.12
CA HIS A 40 -5.12 14.24 -3.36
C HIS A 40 -3.87 13.36 -3.44
N GLY A 41 -3.03 13.35 -2.39
CA GLY A 41 -1.79 12.59 -2.32
C GLY A 41 -2.02 11.10 -2.08
N THR A 42 -0.97 10.33 -2.31
CA THR A 42 -0.90 8.91 -1.95
C THR A 42 0.22 8.74 -0.93
N PHE A 43 -0.14 8.33 0.28
CA PHE A 43 0.80 8.08 1.36
C PHE A 43 1.10 6.59 1.43
N TRP A 44 2.18 6.18 0.76
CA TRP A 44 2.57 4.76 0.68
C TRP A 44 3.02 4.19 2.02
N VAL A 45 3.52 5.04 2.91
CA VAL A 45 3.96 4.66 4.26
C VAL A 45 2.80 4.07 5.09
N ASN A 46 1.59 4.62 4.93
CA ASN A 46 0.34 4.08 5.49
C ASN A 46 -0.07 2.72 4.90
N LEU A 47 0.47 2.37 3.73
CA LEU A 47 0.17 1.14 2.98
C LEU A 47 1.39 0.22 2.91
N SER A 48 2.03 0.03 4.07
CA SER A 48 3.26 -0.73 4.21
C SER A 48 3.14 -2.19 3.76
N ASP A 49 4.13 -2.67 3.02
CA ASP A 49 4.23 -4.04 2.51
C ASP A 49 3.03 -4.54 1.68
N PHE A 50 2.25 -3.64 1.10
CA PHE A 50 1.05 -4.02 0.36
C PHE A 50 1.37 -4.75 -0.95
N ALA A 51 2.55 -4.52 -1.51
CA ALA A 51 3.06 -5.27 -2.66
C ALA A 51 3.08 -6.80 -2.44
N SER A 52 3.23 -7.27 -1.19
CA SER A 52 3.17 -8.71 -0.86
C SER A 52 1.74 -9.29 -0.86
N SER A 53 0.71 -8.45 -1.01
CA SER A 53 -0.71 -8.81 -1.17
C SER A 53 -1.29 -8.31 -2.51
N THR A 54 -0.42 -7.95 -3.46
CA THR A 54 -0.81 -7.48 -4.79
C THR A 54 -0.68 -8.61 -5.81
N GLU A 55 -1.76 -8.91 -6.51
CA GLU A 55 -1.76 -9.82 -7.65
C GLU A 55 -1.28 -9.12 -8.92
N ASN A 56 -1.85 -7.94 -9.19
CA ASN A 56 -1.58 -7.20 -10.40
C ASN A 56 -1.46 -5.70 -10.12
N LEU A 57 -0.53 -5.06 -10.82
CA LEU A 57 -0.35 -3.62 -10.80
C LEU A 57 -0.27 -3.12 -12.24
N GLN A 58 -1.16 -2.18 -12.58
CA GLN A 58 -1.22 -1.57 -13.90
C GLN A 58 -1.00 -0.07 -13.78
N LEU A 59 0.06 0.43 -14.44
CA LEU A 59 0.36 1.85 -14.54
C LEU A 59 0.08 2.36 -15.95
N GLN A 60 -0.91 3.24 -16.09
CA GLN A 60 -1.16 4.01 -17.30
C GLN A 60 -0.55 5.41 -17.14
N ARG A 61 0.39 5.75 -18.03
CA ARG A 61 1.10 7.05 -18.00
C ARG A 61 0.41 8.06 -18.90
N GLY A 62 0.40 9.33 -18.49
CA GLY A 62 -0.28 10.41 -19.20
C GLY A 62 -1.72 10.60 -18.69
N VAL A 63 -2.49 11.41 -19.42
CA VAL A 63 -3.88 11.69 -19.07
C VAL A 63 -4.67 10.39 -19.09
N GLY A 64 -5.13 9.98 -17.91
CA GLY A 64 -5.91 8.77 -17.72
C GLY A 64 -7.39 9.11 -17.50
N THR A 65 -8.22 8.09 -17.65
CA THR A 65 -9.60 8.14 -17.15
C THR A 65 -9.55 8.03 -15.63
N SER A 66 -10.09 9.01 -14.92
CA SER A 66 -10.47 8.84 -13.51
C SER A 66 -11.92 8.36 -13.50
N THR A 67 -12.13 7.06 -13.28
CA THR A 67 -13.49 6.51 -13.14
C THR A 67 -14.10 6.91 -11.80
N ASN A 68 -13.25 7.04 -10.76
CA ASN A 68 -13.56 7.51 -9.42
C ASN A 68 -12.27 8.11 -8.83
N GLY A 69 -12.31 9.32 -8.24
CA GLY A 69 -11.14 9.96 -7.58
C GLY A 69 -10.73 11.33 -8.15
N SER A 70 -9.56 11.83 -7.72
CA SER A 70 -8.98 13.09 -8.22
C SER A 70 -8.61 12.99 -9.70
N GLY A 71 -8.46 14.12 -10.39
CA GLY A 71 -8.15 14.14 -11.82
C GLY A 71 -6.77 13.51 -12.12
N ALA A 72 -6.75 12.44 -12.92
CA ALA A 72 -5.54 11.71 -13.33
C ALA A 72 -4.79 12.44 -14.47
N PHE A 73 -4.23 13.62 -14.20
CA PHE A 73 -3.50 14.39 -15.22
C PHE A 73 -2.10 13.82 -15.51
N GLY A 74 -1.46 13.18 -14.53
CA GLY A 74 -0.11 12.63 -14.67
C GLY A 74 -0.09 11.14 -15.03
N ALA A 75 -0.85 10.33 -14.30
CA ALA A 75 -0.99 8.89 -14.52
C ALA A 75 -2.20 8.31 -13.76
N SER A 76 -2.57 7.08 -14.10
CA SER A 76 -3.47 6.23 -13.32
C SER A 76 -2.74 4.93 -12.93
N LEU A 77 -2.80 4.56 -11.66
CA LEU A 77 -2.23 3.34 -11.09
C LEU A 77 -3.35 2.50 -10.48
N ASN A 78 -3.62 1.34 -11.07
CA ASN A 78 -4.59 0.38 -10.54
C ASN A 78 -3.87 -0.80 -9.90
N ILE A 79 -4.23 -1.11 -8.66
CA ILE A 79 -3.69 -2.21 -7.86
C ILE A 79 -4.82 -3.20 -7.59
N LEU A 80 -4.61 -4.47 -7.95
CA LEU A 80 -5.50 -5.57 -7.63
C LEU A 80 -4.86 -6.42 -6.54
N THR A 81 -5.61 -6.66 -5.48
CA THR A 81 -5.21 -7.55 -4.39
C THR A 81 -5.33 -9.01 -4.80
N ASP A 82 -4.62 -9.90 -4.09
CA ASP A 82 -4.58 -11.35 -4.33
C ASP A 82 -5.90 -11.94 -4.87
N ALA A 83 -5.85 -12.69 -5.99
CA ALA A 83 -6.97 -13.50 -6.46
C ALA A 83 -7.38 -14.57 -5.44
N VAL A 84 -8.56 -15.14 -5.64
CA VAL A 84 -9.01 -16.31 -4.88
C VAL A 84 -8.07 -17.48 -5.19
N SER A 85 -7.45 -18.04 -4.15
CA SER A 85 -6.56 -19.19 -4.31
C SER A 85 -7.38 -20.49 -4.34
N GLU A 86 -7.08 -21.38 -5.29
CA GLU A 86 -7.70 -22.71 -5.34
C GLU A 86 -7.10 -23.65 -4.27
N GLU A 87 -5.80 -23.52 -4.00
CA GLU A 87 -5.03 -24.45 -3.17
C GLU A 87 -4.62 -23.82 -1.84
N ALA A 88 -4.64 -24.64 -0.78
CA ALA A 88 -4.19 -24.20 0.54
C ALA A 88 -2.67 -23.99 0.56
N PHE A 89 -2.22 -22.89 1.15
CA PHE A 89 -0.79 -22.63 1.34
C PHE A 89 -0.50 -21.79 2.58
N ALA A 90 0.76 -21.88 3.01
CA ALA A 90 1.36 -20.96 3.97
C ALA A 90 2.77 -20.59 3.47
N GLU A 91 3.09 -19.31 3.55
CA GLU A 91 4.36 -18.75 3.13
C GLU A 91 4.96 -17.92 4.26
N ILE A 92 6.25 -18.10 4.50
CA ILE A 92 7.05 -17.25 5.38
C ILE A 92 8.17 -16.65 4.55
N SER A 93 8.25 -15.32 4.53
CA SER A 93 9.26 -14.58 3.79
C SER A 93 10.04 -13.67 4.73
N ASN A 94 11.37 -13.75 4.67
CA ASN A 94 12.28 -12.95 5.46
C ASN A 94 13.29 -12.27 4.54
N SER A 95 13.53 -10.99 4.76
CA SER A 95 14.52 -10.22 3.99
C SER A 95 15.35 -9.35 4.93
N PHE A 96 16.64 -9.24 4.62
CA PHE A 96 17.60 -8.44 5.37
C PHE A 96 18.45 -7.63 4.39
N GLY A 97 18.81 -6.40 4.76
CA GLY A 97 19.58 -5.51 3.90
C GLY A 97 20.34 -4.44 4.67
N SER A 98 20.90 -3.49 3.93
CA SER A 98 21.63 -2.34 4.48
C SER A 98 20.79 -1.55 5.50
N PHE A 99 21.47 -0.80 6.37
CA PHE A 99 20.83 0.06 7.39
C PHE A 99 19.90 -0.72 8.34
N ASN A 100 20.33 -1.93 8.72
CA ASN A 100 19.56 -2.83 9.58
C ASN A 100 18.13 -3.07 9.07
N THR A 101 17.94 -3.01 7.75
CA THR A 101 16.63 -3.19 7.13
C THR A 101 16.26 -4.65 7.22
N ARG A 102 15.12 -4.94 7.83
CA ARG A 102 14.57 -6.28 7.96
C ARG A 102 13.09 -6.26 7.65
N LYS A 103 12.62 -7.29 6.95
CA LYS A 103 11.21 -7.55 6.65
C LYS A 103 10.89 -8.99 7.01
N HIS A 104 9.81 -9.17 7.76
CA HIS A 104 9.26 -10.46 8.13
C HIS A 104 7.80 -10.50 7.72
N THR A 105 7.44 -11.45 6.86
CA THR A 105 6.08 -11.61 6.35
C THR A 105 5.63 -13.04 6.55
N VAL A 106 4.39 -13.20 7.03
CA VAL A 106 3.67 -14.47 7.02
C VAL A 106 2.42 -14.29 6.17
N LYS A 107 2.19 -15.17 5.20
CA LYS A 107 1.04 -15.17 4.31
C LYS A 107 0.42 -16.56 4.28
N PHE A 108 -0.90 -16.65 4.18
CA PHE A 108 -1.59 -17.92 4.07
C PHE A 108 -2.86 -17.78 3.22
N SER A 109 -3.32 -18.91 2.67
CA SER A 109 -4.67 -19.10 2.16
C SER A 109 -5.16 -20.49 2.53
N THR A 110 -6.45 -20.63 2.81
CA THR A 110 -7.09 -21.94 2.99
C THR A 110 -7.25 -22.70 1.68
N GLY A 111 -7.01 -22.07 0.53
CA GLY A 111 -7.58 -22.52 -0.73
C GLY A 111 -9.11 -22.45 -0.69
N LYS A 112 -9.78 -22.94 -1.73
CA LYS A 112 -11.24 -23.03 -1.73
C LYS A 112 -11.69 -24.20 -0.86
N ILE A 113 -12.32 -23.87 0.26
CA ILE A 113 -13.07 -24.79 1.11
C ILE A 113 -14.41 -25.07 0.44
N ASN A 114 -14.68 -26.35 0.20
CA ASN A 114 -15.88 -26.82 -0.50
C ASN A 114 -16.10 -26.10 -1.84
N GLU A 115 -15.02 -25.83 -2.59
CA GLU A 115 -15.06 -25.20 -3.93
C GLU A 115 -15.61 -23.77 -3.99
N HIS A 116 -15.97 -23.17 -2.86
CA HIS A 116 -16.65 -21.87 -2.83
C HIS A 116 -15.98 -20.82 -1.95
N ILE A 117 -15.56 -21.18 -0.73
CA ILE A 117 -15.15 -20.21 0.28
C ILE A 117 -13.63 -20.23 0.45
N GLU A 118 -13.00 -19.06 0.44
CA GLU A 118 -11.58 -18.94 0.74
C GLU A 118 -11.33 -17.85 1.80
N ILE A 119 -10.39 -18.13 2.70
CA ILE A 119 -9.88 -17.18 3.68
C ILE A 119 -8.37 -17.09 3.48
N ALA A 120 -7.87 -15.89 3.22
CA ALA A 120 -6.44 -15.63 3.13
C ALA A 120 -6.05 -14.39 3.92
N GLY A 121 -4.80 -14.37 4.35
CA GLY A 121 -4.27 -13.26 5.12
C GLY A 121 -2.76 -13.12 5.00
N ARG A 122 -2.29 -11.94 5.37
CA ARG A 122 -0.88 -11.58 5.48
C ARG A 122 -0.67 -10.72 6.72
N LEU A 123 0.42 -10.98 7.43
CA LEU A 123 0.96 -10.09 8.45
C LEU A 123 2.40 -9.76 8.07
N SER A 124 2.81 -8.51 8.29
CA SER A 124 4.18 -8.09 8.02
C SER A 124 4.69 -7.07 9.02
N ASN A 125 6.00 -7.14 9.24
CA ASN A 125 6.77 -6.19 10.02
C ASN A 125 8.02 -5.81 9.22
N ILE A 126 8.18 -4.52 8.94
CA ILE A 126 9.35 -3.94 8.30
C ILE A 126 9.99 -2.97 9.29
N TYR A 127 11.29 -3.11 9.50
CA TYR A 127 12.09 -2.17 10.26
C TYR A 127 13.32 -1.75 9.46
N SER A 128 13.71 -0.48 9.52
CA SER A 128 14.96 0.04 8.96
C SER A 128 15.46 1.20 9.82
N ASP A 129 16.77 1.33 10.01
CA ASP A 129 17.37 2.51 10.65
C ASP A 129 17.40 3.72 9.70
N GLY A 130 17.30 3.49 8.39
CA GLY A 130 17.48 4.52 7.36
C GLY A 130 18.96 4.78 7.03
N TYR A 131 19.20 5.30 5.83
CA TYR A 131 20.52 5.80 5.43
C TYR A 131 20.88 7.10 6.15
N VAL A 132 19.89 7.99 6.25
CA VAL A 132 19.95 9.28 6.95
C VAL A 132 19.90 9.03 8.47
N ASP A 133 20.66 9.80 9.24
CA ASP A 133 20.70 9.71 10.69
C ASP A 133 19.33 10.05 11.29
N ARG A 134 18.92 9.34 12.35
CA ARG A 134 17.59 9.52 12.96
C ARG A 134 16.50 9.47 11.88
N ALA A 135 16.47 8.45 11.02
CA ALA A 135 15.44 8.33 9.97
C ALA A 135 14.83 6.93 9.95
N PHE A 136 14.62 6.37 11.15
CA PHE A 136 14.13 5.00 11.27
C PHE A 136 12.68 4.89 10.78
N ALA A 137 12.31 3.68 10.36
CA ALA A 137 10.93 3.30 10.06
C ALA A 137 10.61 1.95 10.74
N ASP A 138 9.55 1.92 11.54
CA ASP A 138 8.95 0.72 12.12
C ASP A 138 7.51 0.61 11.61
N LEU A 139 7.27 -0.35 10.74
CA LEU A 139 6.07 -0.47 9.94
C LEU A 139 5.45 -1.85 10.14
N LYS A 140 4.21 -1.87 10.61
CA LYS A 140 3.42 -3.10 10.75
C LYS A 140 2.24 -3.03 9.83
N SER A 141 1.94 -4.11 9.12
CA SER A 141 0.77 -4.16 8.26
C SER A 141 0.11 -5.52 8.24
N TYR A 142 -1.17 -5.51 7.88
CA TYR A 142 -1.97 -6.69 7.70
C TYR A 142 -2.80 -6.62 6.42
N TYR A 143 -3.21 -7.79 5.96
CA TYR A 143 -4.19 -8.00 4.92
C TYR A 143 -5.02 -9.22 5.30
N LEU A 144 -6.33 -9.17 5.10
CA LEU A 144 -7.24 -10.28 5.27
C LEU A 144 -8.30 -10.20 4.18
N GLN A 145 -8.54 -11.32 3.51
CA GLN A 145 -9.66 -11.49 2.60
C GLN A 145 -10.49 -12.71 2.99
N GLY A 146 -11.81 -12.55 2.84
CA GLY A 146 -12.75 -13.64 2.78
C GLY A 146 -13.47 -13.56 1.44
N SER A 147 -13.51 -14.66 0.70
CA SER A 147 -14.18 -14.72 -0.60
C SER A 147 -15.17 -15.87 -0.65
N TYR A 148 -16.27 -15.64 -1.36
CA TYR A 148 -17.23 -16.65 -1.80
C TYR A 148 -17.30 -16.56 -3.32
N THR A 149 -17.02 -17.66 -4.00
CA THR A 149 -17.09 -17.79 -5.45
C THR A 149 -18.03 -18.92 -5.83
N ASP A 150 -18.87 -18.68 -6.81
CA ASP A 150 -19.73 -19.68 -7.45
C ASP A 150 -19.71 -19.46 -8.98
N GLU A 151 -20.50 -20.22 -9.75
CA GLU A 151 -20.52 -20.12 -11.22
C GLU A 151 -20.81 -18.71 -11.76
N ASN A 152 -21.67 -17.94 -11.05
CA ASN A 152 -22.12 -16.62 -11.49
C ASN A 152 -21.89 -15.50 -10.45
N THR A 153 -21.34 -15.83 -9.28
CA THR A 153 -21.25 -14.93 -8.13
C THR A 153 -19.83 -14.85 -7.60
N LEU A 154 -19.37 -13.62 -7.30
CA LEU A 154 -18.20 -13.37 -6.47
C LEU A 154 -18.60 -12.37 -5.38
N ILE A 155 -18.42 -12.76 -4.12
CA ILE A 155 -18.46 -11.84 -2.98
C ILE A 155 -17.08 -11.85 -2.35
N LYS A 156 -16.45 -10.68 -2.24
CA LYS A 156 -15.11 -10.53 -1.67
C LYS A 156 -15.12 -9.42 -0.61
N ALA A 157 -14.91 -9.80 0.64
CA ALA A 157 -14.66 -8.87 1.73
C ALA A 157 -13.15 -8.80 1.98
N VAL A 158 -12.60 -7.58 1.97
CA VAL A 158 -11.16 -7.35 2.16
C VAL A 158 -10.97 -6.30 3.24
N THR A 159 -10.06 -6.56 4.16
CA THR A 159 -9.55 -5.52 5.06
C THR A 159 -8.03 -5.53 5.05
N PHE A 160 -7.45 -4.34 5.03
CA PHE A 160 -6.01 -4.16 5.05
C PHE A 160 -5.69 -2.84 5.71
N GLY A 161 -4.50 -2.77 6.28
CA GLY A 161 -4.09 -1.58 6.99
C GLY A 161 -2.72 -1.75 7.58
N GLY A 162 -2.28 -0.70 8.26
CA GLY A 162 -0.99 -0.71 8.93
C GLY A 162 -0.88 0.38 9.96
N LYS A 163 0.12 0.21 10.81
CA LYS A 163 0.59 1.19 11.75
C LYS A 163 2.02 1.51 11.41
N GLU A 164 2.29 2.78 11.20
CA GLU A 164 3.62 3.31 11.03
C GLU A 164 4.10 4.02 12.28
N LYS A 165 5.40 3.93 12.51
CA LYS A 165 6.16 4.85 13.33
C LYS A 165 7.43 5.18 12.58
N THR A 166 7.55 6.39 12.10
CA THR A 166 8.74 6.85 11.36
C THR A 166 9.32 8.07 12.04
N TYR A 167 10.64 8.24 11.98
CA TYR A 167 11.25 9.51 12.35
C TYR A 167 11.29 10.43 11.13
N GLN A 168 10.97 11.70 11.31
CA GLN A 168 10.89 12.66 10.22
C GLN A 168 12.25 12.90 9.58
N ALA A 169 12.32 12.84 8.25
CA ALA A 169 13.55 13.02 7.47
C ALA A 169 13.29 13.79 6.16
N TRP A 170 12.25 14.62 6.12
CA TRP A 170 11.71 15.19 4.87
C TRP A 170 12.46 16.44 4.38
N TYR A 171 13.40 16.96 5.18
CA TYR A 171 14.20 18.14 4.83
C TYR A 171 15.47 17.75 4.06
N GLY A 172 15.75 18.50 2.99
CA GLY A 172 17.01 18.42 2.26
C GLY A 172 18.13 19.16 2.98
N LEU A 173 19.37 18.82 2.62
CA LEU A 173 20.58 19.48 3.11
C LEU A 173 21.00 20.64 2.18
N THR A 174 21.59 21.68 2.76
CA THR A 174 22.32 22.71 2.04
C THR A 174 23.61 22.14 1.43
N ALA A 175 24.21 22.86 0.48
CA ALA A 175 25.46 22.42 -0.15
C ALA A 175 26.60 22.24 0.87
N SER A 176 26.70 23.12 1.87
CA SER A 176 27.70 23.02 2.94
C SER A 176 27.45 21.82 3.86
N GLU A 177 26.19 21.57 4.26
CA GLU A 177 25.85 20.41 5.10
C GLU A 177 26.11 19.09 4.36
N LEU A 178 25.82 19.05 3.06
CA LEU A 178 26.08 17.87 2.22
C LEU A 178 27.58 17.56 2.08
N GLU A 179 28.43 18.59 2.00
CA GLU A 179 29.89 18.46 1.97
C GLU A 179 30.45 17.99 3.32
N GLU A 180 29.87 18.44 4.43
CA GLU A 180 30.27 18.03 5.78
C GLU A 180 29.87 16.58 6.09
N ASP A 181 28.58 16.28 5.99
CA ASP A 181 28.05 14.93 6.12
C ASP A 181 26.66 14.82 5.47
N ARG A 182 26.58 13.99 4.45
CA ARG A 182 25.36 13.72 3.66
C ARG A 182 24.28 12.93 4.41
N LYS A 183 24.58 12.36 5.57
CA LYS A 183 23.61 11.61 6.39
C LYS A 183 22.89 12.47 7.41
N GLN A 184 23.25 13.74 7.52
CA GLN A 184 22.65 14.62 8.50
C GLN A 184 21.13 14.68 8.36
N ASN A 185 20.48 14.71 9.52
CA ASN A 185 19.07 15.02 9.62
C ASN A 185 18.90 16.26 10.53
N PRO A 186 18.36 17.37 10.01
CA PRO A 186 18.19 18.58 10.82
C PRO A 186 17.23 18.41 12.00
N TYR A 187 16.36 17.39 11.98
CA TYR A 187 15.49 17.06 13.10
C TYR A 187 16.28 16.43 14.25
N THR A 188 16.19 17.04 15.43
CA THR A 188 17.03 16.69 16.60
C THR A 188 16.26 16.34 17.87
N TYR A 189 14.94 16.55 17.96
CA TYR A 189 14.18 16.12 19.14
C TYR A 189 13.86 14.62 19.08
N ASP A 190 14.00 13.96 20.23
CA ASP A 190 13.86 12.49 20.35
C ASP A 190 12.54 11.92 19.81
N ASN A 191 11.45 12.70 19.82
CA ASN A 191 10.11 12.31 19.36
C ASN A 191 9.63 13.10 18.14
N GLU A 192 10.53 13.55 17.25
CA GLU A 192 10.15 14.01 15.89
C GLU A 192 9.71 12.83 15.02
N THR A 193 8.65 12.15 15.48
CA THR A 193 8.13 10.95 14.84
C THR A 193 6.74 11.20 14.30
N ASP A 194 6.47 10.65 13.13
CA ASP A 194 5.12 10.46 12.66
C ASP A 194 4.61 9.08 13.09
N ASN A 195 3.37 9.04 13.59
CA ASN A 195 2.72 7.85 14.10
C ASN A 195 1.31 7.79 13.55
N TYR A 196 1.11 7.08 12.44
CA TYR A 196 -0.19 6.99 11.82
C TYR A 196 -0.66 5.54 11.74
N GLU A 197 -1.96 5.33 11.83
CA GLU A 197 -2.63 4.07 11.60
C GLU A 197 -3.76 4.28 10.60
N GLN A 198 -3.79 3.47 9.55
CA GLN A 198 -4.85 3.52 8.55
C GLN A 198 -5.37 2.13 8.24
N ASN A 199 -6.68 1.97 8.35
CA ASN A 199 -7.38 0.72 8.10
C ASN A 199 -8.43 0.92 7.02
N HIS A 200 -8.49 -0.03 6.09
CA HIS A 200 -9.41 -0.05 4.96
C HIS A 200 -10.30 -1.29 5.05
N TYR A 201 -11.56 -1.12 4.67
CA TYR A 201 -12.58 -2.15 4.65
C TYR A 201 -13.33 -2.04 3.34
N GLN A 202 -13.26 -3.09 2.53
CA GLN A 202 -13.89 -3.16 1.23
C GLN A 202 -14.80 -4.39 1.15
N LEU A 203 -15.98 -4.21 0.55
CA LEU A 203 -16.86 -5.30 0.16
C LEU A 203 -17.16 -5.16 -1.33
N HIS A 204 -16.88 -6.21 -2.08
CA HIS A 204 -17.12 -6.32 -3.52
C HIS A 204 -18.13 -7.43 -3.78
N TRP A 205 -19.13 -7.17 -4.61
CA TRP A 205 -20.10 -8.16 -5.07
C TRP A 205 -20.27 -8.04 -6.58
N ASN A 206 -19.91 -9.11 -7.29
CA ASN A 206 -20.12 -9.24 -8.73
C ASN A 206 -21.08 -10.40 -8.97
N GLU A 207 -22.09 -10.17 -9.79
CA GLU A 207 -23.14 -11.15 -10.09
C GLU A 207 -23.50 -11.12 -11.57
N ARG A 208 -23.45 -12.27 -12.24
CA ARG A 208 -24.06 -12.44 -13.55
C ARG A 208 -25.47 -13.00 -13.39
N LEU A 209 -26.47 -12.12 -13.48
CA LEU A 209 -27.88 -12.49 -13.33
C LEU A 209 -28.39 -13.33 -14.50
N ASN A 210 -27.90 -13.05 -15.72
CA ASN A 210 -28.13 -13.84 -16.95
C ASN A 210 -27.16 -13.37 -18.06
N ASP A 211 -27.29 -13.92 -19.26
CA ASP A 211 -26.41 -13.60 -20.41
C ASP A 211 -26.45 -12.13 -20.85
N GLN A 212 -27.46 -11.36 -20.43
CA GLN A 212 -27.65 -9.95 -20.82
C GLN A 212 -27.42 -8.98 -19.65
N TRP A 213 -27.36 -9.48 -18.41
CA TRP A 213 -27.33 -8.65 -17.20
C TRP A 213 -26.26 -9.10 -16.22
N SER A 214 -25.41 -8.16 -15.85
CA SER A 214 -24.44 -8.30 -14.76
C SER A 214 -24.50 -7.10 -13.83
N THR A 215 -24.12 -7.30 -12.57
CA THR A 215 -24.06 -6.28 -11.52
C THR A 215 -22.67 -6.32 -10.89
N ASN A 216 -22.11 -5.14 -10.61
CA ASN A 216 -20.89 -4.97 -9.82
C ASN A 216 -21.17 -3.90 -8.77
N LEU A 217 -21.06 -4.25 -7.49
CA LEU A 217 -21.26 -3.38 -6.34
C LEU A 217 -19.99 -3.36 -5.51
N ALA A 218 -19.55 -2.18 -5.09
CA ALA A 218 -18.45 -2.03 -4.16
C ALA A 218 -18.80 -1.03 -3.05
N VAL A 219 -18.47 -1.39 -1.82
CA VAL A 219 -18.61 -0.55 -0.61
C VAL A 219 -17.24 -0.41 0.03
N ASN A 220 -16.88 0.81 0.42
CA ASN A 220 -15.59 1.10 1.06
C ASN A 220 -15.78 1.94 2.32
N TYR A 221 -14.98 1.64 3.34
CA TYR A 221 -14.79 2.46 4.52
C TYR A 221 -13.30 2.53 4.88
N THR A 222 -12.79 3.73 5.11
CA THR A 222 -11.40 3.98 5.51
C THR A 222 -11.41 4.71 6.85
N LYS A 223 -10.60 4.23 7.80
CA LYS A 223 -10.42 4.83 9.12
C LYS A 223 -8.94 5.10 9.37
N GLY A 224 -8.59 6.38 9.46
CA GLY A 224 -7.27 6.84 9.89
C GLY A 224 -7.27 7.33 11.34
N ALA A 225 -6.14 7.18 12.02
CA ALA A 225 -5.87 7.75 13.34
C ALA A 225 -4.36 8.04 13.46
N GLY A 226 -4.00 9.22 13.96
CA GLY A 226 -2.62 9.63 14.22
C GLY A 226 -2.54 10.53 15.44
#